data_AF-A0A3Q3PY60-F1
#
_entry.id   AF-A0A3Q3PY60-F1
#
_cell.length_a   1.000
_cell.length_b   1.000
_cell.length_c   1.000
_cell.angle_alpha   90.00
_cell.angle_beta   90.00
_cell.angle_gamma   90.00
#
_symmetry.space_group_name_H-M   'P 1'
#
loop_
_entity.id
_entity.type
_entity.pdbx_description
1 polymer ?
#
loop_
_entity_poly.entity_id
_entity_poly.type
_entity_poly.pdbx_seq_one_letter_code
_entity_poly.pdbx_strand_id
1 'polypeptide(L)'
;MAVNLSKNGAALMAAYKEVVDGKSGTNWALFTYEGNSNDIRLAGKGDGGLEEMVEELNSGKVMYAFCRVQDPNSGLPKYVLINWTGEGVKDSRKGMCANHLSSMTNFLKVRSPCDYKRPGRGGRGTGDHLGQSGQSLWSQL
;
A
#
# COMPACT_ATOMS: atom_id res chain seq x y z
N MET A 1 4.68 -17.10 -5.30
CA MET A 1 3.48 -17.32 -4.48
C MET A 1 2.67 -16.03 -4.46
N ALA A 2 1.34 -16.13 -4.34
CA ALA A 2 0.46 -14.97 -4.31
C ALA A 2 0.08 -14.58 -2.87
N VAL A 3 -0.26 -13.31 -2.67
CA VAL A 3 -0.88 -12.80 -1.44
C VAL A 3 -2.34 -13.19 -1.41
N ASN A 4 -2.85 -13.56 -0.23
CA ASN A 4 -4.26 -13.85 -0.01
C ASN A 4 -4.94 -12.66 0.67
N LEU A 5 -5.87 -12.05 -0.05
CA LEU A 5 -6.68 -10.92 0.39
C LEU A 5 -8.15 -11.29 0.60
N SER A 6 -8.56 -12.52 0.25
CA SER A 6 -9.96 -12.94 0.31
C SER A 6 -10.37 -13.36 1.72
N LYS A 7 -9.49 -14.07 2.45
CA LYS A 7 -9.77 -14.59 3.81
C LYS A 7 -10.33 -13.52 4.75
N ASN A 8 -9.68 -12.36 4.83
CA ASN A 8 -10.07 -11.24 5.68
C ASN A 8 -10.62 -10.06 4.87
N GLY A 9 -10.98 -10.25 3.60
CA GLY A 9 -11.24 -9.18 2.64
C GLY A 9 -12.30 -8.17 3.10
N ALA A 10 -13.33 -8.63 3.80
CA ALA A 10 -14.37 -7.76 4.36
C ALA A 10 -13.82 -6.79 5.42
N ALA A 11 -13.00 -7.27 6.34
CA ALA A 11 -12.37 -6.45 7.39
C ALA A 11 -11.35 -5.46 6.80
N LEU A 12 -10.56 -5.91 5.83
CA LEU A 12 -9.58 -5.07 5.14
C LEU A 12 -10.28 -3.92 4.38
N MET A 13 -11.34 -4.24 3.65
CA MET A 13 -12.14 -3.25 2.91
C MET A 13 -12.90 -2.30 3.84
N ALA A 14 -13.39 -2.78 4.97
CA ALA A 14 -14.05 -1.92 5.97
C ALA A 14 -13.07 -0.88 6.52
N ALA A 15 -11.89 -1.30 6.96
CA ALA A 15 -10.86 -0.38 7.47
C ALA A 15 -10.38 0.62 6.40
N TYR A 16 -10.17 0.15 5.16
CA TYR A 16 -9.85 1.02 4.04
C TYR A 16 -10.93 2.08 3.78
N LYS A 17 -12.21 1.67 3.74
CA LYS A 17 -13.33 2.58 3.52
C LYS A 17 -13.47 3.62 4.63
N GLU A 18 -13.22 3.26 5.89
CA GLU A 18 -13.24 4.23 6.99
C GLU A 18 -12.22 5.36 6.77
N VAL A 19 -11.00 5.02 6.35
CA VAL A 19 -9.94 6.01 6.07
C VAL A 19 -10.29 6.90 4.87
N VAL A 20 -10.92 6.33 3.83
CA VAL A 20 -11.28 7.06 2.60
C VAL A 20 -12.54 7.92 2.77
N ASP A 21 -13.57 7.38 3.41
CA ASP A 21 -14.84 8.08 3.62
C ASP A 21 -14.65 9.28 4.56
N GLY A 22 -13.69 9.18 5.49
CA GLY A 22 -13.32 10.30 6.35
C GLY A 22 -14.37 10.70 7.38
N LYS A 23 -15.44 9.92 7.51
CA LYS A 23 -16.58 10.19 8.39
C LYS A 23 -16.32 9.76 9.84
N SER A 24 -15.44 8.77 10.05
CA SER A 24 -15.26 8.08 11.32
C SER A 24 -14.07 8.57 12.16
N GLY A 25 -13.47 9.72 11.82
CA GLY A 25 -12.23 10.20 12.47
C GLY A 25 -10.99 9.43 12.03
N THR A 26 -11.11 8.11 11.80
CA THR A 26 -10.07 7.22 11.30
C THR A 26 -9.34 7.82 10.11
N ASN A 27 -8.03 7.97 10.22
CA ASN A 27 -7.18 8.52 9.16
C ASN A 27 -6.04 7.58 8.75
N TRP A 28 -5.80 6.49 9.47
CA TRP A 28 -4.86 5.45 9.03
C TRP A 28 -5.38 4.04 9.31
N ALA A 29 -4.90 3.09 8.51
CA ALA A 29 -5.11 1.66 8.70
C ALA A 29 -3.80 0.91 8.39
N LEU A 30 -3.47 -0.07 9.22
CA LEU A 30 -2.25 -0.86 9.12
C LEU A 30 -2.60 -2.33 8.88
N PHE A 31 -1.97 -2.93 7.88
CA PHE A 31 -2.19 -4.31 7.48
C PHE A 31 -0.91 -5.13 7.62
N THR A 32 -1.01 -6.40 7.99
CA THR A 32 0.15 -7.30 8.10
C THR A 32 -0.23 -8.75 7.81
N TYR A 33 0.76 -9.62 7.72
CA TYR A 33 0.59 -11.05 7.47
C TYR A 33 0.15 -11.81 8.73
N GLU A 34 -0.60 -12.88 8.54
CA GLU A 34 -0.96 -13.84 9.58
C GLU A 34 0.15 -14.89 9.78
N GLY A 35 0.99 -14.68 10.80
CA GLY A 35 2.09 -15.60 11.10
C GLY A 35 3.03 -15.77 9.89
N ASN A 36 3.19 -17.01 9.43
CA ASN A 36 4.02 -17.35 8.28
C ASN A 36 3.23 -17.52 6.97
N SER A 37 1.90 -17.29 6.97
CA SER A 37 1.10 -17.43 5.76
C SER A 37 1.18 -16.17 4.87
N ASN A 38 0.56 -16.25 3.70
CA ASN A 38 0.37 -15.09 2.82
C ASN A 38 -0.98 -14.40 3.02
N ASP A 39 -1.70 -14.73 4.09
CA ASP A 39 -2.98 -14.10 4.41
C ASP A 39 -2.73 -12.74 5.06
N ILE A 40 -3.38 -11.70 4.52
CA ILE A 40 -3.34 -10.36 5.09
C ILE A 40 -4.48 -10.20 6.09
N ARG A 41 -4.18 -9.55 7.22
CA ARG A 41 -5.15 -9.12 8.23
C ARG A 41 -4.96 -7.65 8.59
N LEU A 42 -5.98 -7.08 9.23
CA LEU A 42 -5.88 -5.79 9.89
C LEU A 42 -4.99 -5.94 11.13
N ALA A 43 -3.96 -5.09 11.22
CA ALA A 43 -3.09 -4.98 12.38
C ALA A 43 -3.63 -3.93 13.37
N GLY A 44 -4.05 -2.77 12.84
CA GLY A 44 -4.59 -1.65 13.61
C GLY A 44 -5.19 -0.58 12.70
N LYS A 45 -5.89 0.38 13.30
CA LYS A 45 -6.40 1.61 12.67
C LYS A 45 -6.58 2.67 13.74
N GLY A 46 -6.50 3.94 13.37
CA GLY A 46 -6.59 5.05 14.33
C GLY A 46 -6.83 6.39 13.65
N ASP A 47 -6.85 7.45 14.46
CA ASP A 47 -7.14 8.83 14.10
C ASP A 47 -6.01 9.82 14.49
N GLY A 48 -4.89 9.34 15.03
CA GLY A 48 -3.68 10.11 15.34
C GLY A 48 -2.76 10.37 14.14
N GLY A 49 -3.15 9.99 12.92
CA GLY A 49 -2.43 10.31 11.69
C GLY A 49 -1.13 9.53 11.51
N LEU A 50 -0.17 10.16 10.83
CA LEU A 50 1.11 9.51 10.51
C LEU A 50 1.96 9.21 11.75
N GLU A 51 1.87 10.05 12.80
CA GLU A 51 2.67 9.90 14.02
C GLU A 51 2.29 8.61 14.76
N GLU A 52 1.00 8.45 15.08
CA GLU A 52 0.47 7.23 15.71
C GLU A 52 0.72 5.98 14.84
N MET A 53 0.51 6.11 13.53
CA MET A 53 0.71 5.00 12.59
C MET A 53 2.16 4.49 12.60
N VAL A 54 3.16 5.38 12.72
CA VAL A 54 4.58 5.00 12.74
C VAL A 54 4.93 4.27 14.05
N GLU A 55 4.32 4.65 15.17
CA GLU A 55 4.52 3.97 16.47
C GLU A 55 4.04 2.51 16.44
N GLU A 56 3.03 2.21 15.63
CA GLU A 56 2.50 0.85 15.44
C GLU A 56 3.32 -0.02 14.47
N LEU A 57 4.33 0.55 13.80
CA LEU A 57 5.20 -0.20 12.89
C LEU A 57 6.11 -1.16 13.65
N ASN A 58 6.18 -2.41 13.16
CA ASN A 58 6.96 -3.46 13.79
C ASN A 58 8.20 -3.82 12.96
N SER A 59 9.38 -3.76 13.57
CA SER A 59 10.67 -4.10 12.92
C SER A 59 10.83 -5.59 12.58
N GLY A 60 10.00 -6.48 13.12
CA GLY A 60 10.01 -7.90 12.82
C GLY A 60 9.05 -8.34 11.71
N LYS A 61 8.31 -7.41 11.09
CA LYS A 61 7.21 -7.74 10.17
C LYS A 61 7.25 -6.93 8.88
N VAL A 62 6.63 -7.50 7.85
CA VAL A 62 6.23 -6.75 6.66
C VAL A 62 4.81 -6.23 6.91
N MET A 63 4.61 -4.94 6.67
CA MET A 63 3.34 -4.26 6.93
C MET A 63 3.01 -3.31 5.78
N TYR A 64 1.72 -3.11 5.53
CA TYR A 64 1.22 -2.13 4.57
C TYR A 64 0.44 -1.09 5.34
N ALA A 65 0.91 0.15 5.36
CA ALA A 65 0.27 1.24 6.06
C ALA A 65 -0.45 2.13 5.05
N PHE A 66 -1.72 2.42 5.28
CA PHE A 66 -2.53 3.29 4.44
C PHE A 66 -3.01 4.48 5.26
N CYS A 67 -2.62 5.69 4.86
CA CYS A 67 -2.91 6.91 5.61
C CYS A 67 -3.52 7.98 4.71
N ARG A 68 -4.53 8.67 5.23
CA ARG A 68 -5.07 9.92 4.69
C ARG A 68 -4.32 11.08 5.33
N VAL A 69 -3.74 11.94 4.51
CA VAL A 69 -2.97 13.12 4.92
C VAL A 69 -3.57 14.35 4.25
N GLN A 70 -3.74 15.44 4.99
CA GLN A 70 -4.20 16.69 4.41
C GLN A 70 -3.02 17.44 3.79
N ASP A 71 -3.14 17.82 2.52
CA ASP A 71 -2.11 18.61 1.87
C ASP A 71 -2.17 20.07 2.36
N PRO A 72 -1.09 20.65 2.90
CA PRO A 72 -1.11 21.99 3.48
C PRO A 72 -1.31 23.10 2.45
N ASN A 73 -0.98 22.85 1.17
CA ASN A 73 -1.08 23.84 0.10
C ASN A 73 -2.49 23.90 -0.51
N SER A 74 -3.11 22.74 -0.73
CA SER A 74 -4.41 22.61 -1.41
C SER A 74 -5.59 22.34 -0.48
N GLY A 75 -5.33 21.92 0.77
CA GLY A 75 -6.35 21.48 1.72
C GLY A 75 -7.03 20.16 1.36
N LEU A 76 -6.66 19.55 0.21
CA LEU A 76 -7.25 18.32 -0.29
C LEU A 76 -6.66 17.09 0.42
N PRO A 77 -7.47 16.06 0.69
CA PRO A 77 -6.97 14.80 1.24
C PRO A 77 -6.14 14.07 0.18
N LYS A 78 -4.91 13.71 0.56
CA LYS A 78 -4.03 12.79 -0.16
C LYS A 78 -4.00 11.45 0.56
N TYR A 79 -3.78 10.39 -0.19
CA TYR A 79 -3.72 9.03 0.34
C TYR A 79 -2.35 8.44 0.06
N VAL A 80 -1.72 7.89 1.09
CA VAL A 80 -0.37 7.34 1.03
C VAL A 80 -0.44 5.86 1.40
N LEU A 81 0.16 5.01 0.57
CA LEU A 81 0.38 3.60 0.85
C LEU A 81 1.88 3.36 1.07
N ILE A 82 2.26 2.92 2.26
CA ILE A 82 3.63 2.63 2.65
C ILE A 82 3.82 1.12 2.72
N ASN A 83 4.82 0.61 2.01
CA ASN A 83 5.26 -0.78 2.12
C ASN A 83 6.39 -0.87 3.15
N TRP A 84 6.05 -1.11 4.41
CA TRP A 84 7.03 -1.24 5.48
C TRP A 84 7.62 -2.65 5.52
N THR A 85 8.95 -2.73 5.49
CA THR A 85 9.69 -3.98 5.68
C THR A 85 10.63 -3.82 6.85
N GLY A 86 10.27 -4.40 8.00
CA GLY A 86 11.09 -4.34 9.19
C GLY A 86 12.46 -5.00 9.01
N GLU A 87 13.46 -4.48 9.72
CA GLU A 87 14.86 -4.94 9.63
C GLU A 87 15.04 -6.40 10.04
N GLY A 88 14.25 -6.88 11.01
CA GLY A 88 14.26 -8.25 11.51
C GLY A 88 13.59 -9.29 10.59
N VAL A 89 13.04 -8.86 9.45
CA VAL A 89 12.43 -9.77 8.47
C VAL A 89 13.53 -10.53 7.71
N LYS A 90 13.37 -11.85 7.55
CA LYS A 90 14.28 -12.68 6.74
C LYS A 90 14.28 -12.24 5.28
N ASP A 91 15.45 -12.16 4.63
CA ASP A 91 15.57 -11.64 3.27
C ASP A 91 14.75 -12.43 2.22
N SER A 92 14.63 -13.75 2.40
CA SER A 92 13.75 -14.57 1.56
C SER A 92 12.28 -14.15 1.64
N ARG A 93 11.82 -13.70 2.81
CA ARG A 93 10.47 -13.17 3.00
C ARG A 93 10.34 -11.77 2.41
N LYS A 94 11.36 -10.91 2.52
CA LYS A 94 11.39 -9.58 1.90
C LYS A 94 11.20 -9.67 0.37
N GLY A 95 11.99 -10.53 -0.28
CA GLY A 95 11.90 -10.74 -1.73
C GLY A 95 10.55 -11.29 -2.19
N MET A 96 9.94 -12.20 -1.41
CA MET A 96 8.59 -12.70 -1.71
C MET A 96 7.53 -11.60 -1.58
N CYS A 97 7.57 -10.81 -0.49
CA CYS A 97 6.55 -9.80 -0.20
C CYS A 97 6.62 -8.58 -1.12
N ALA A 98 7.79 -8.29 -1.72
CA ALA A 98 7.93 -7.23 -2.72
C ALA A 98 6.97 -7.43 -3.92
N ASN A 99 6.74 -8.68 -4.32
CA ASN A 99 5.82 -9.02 -5.42
C ASN A 99 4.34 -8.88 -5.04
N HIS A 100 4.01 -8.77 -3.75
CA HIS A 100 2.63 -8.67 -3.27
C HIS A 100 2.09 -7.23 -3.31
N LEU A 101 2.97 -6.23 -3.43
CA LEU A 101 2.59 -4.82 -3.41
C LEU A 101 1.58 -4.46 -4.51
N SER A 102 1.75 -4.99 -5.72
CA SER A 102 0.82 -4.74 -6.84
C SER A 102 -0.61 -5.24 -6.53
N SER A 103 -0.73 -6.44 -5.96
CA SER A 103 -2.01 -6.98 -5.52
C SER A 103 -2.65 -6.14 -4.41
N MET A 104 -1.85 -5.65 -3.45
CA MET A 104 -2.32 -4.80 -2.36
C MET A 104 -2.82 -3.45 -2.86
N THR A 105 -2.05 -2.79 -3.73
CA THR A 105 -2.42 -1.52 -4.37
C THR A 105 -3.73 -1.66 -5.15
N ASN A 106 -3.86 -2.71 -5.97
CA ASN A 106 -5.07 -2.97 -6.76
C ASN A 106 -6.29 -3.20 -5.86
N PHE A 107 -6.11 -3.97 -4.77
CA PHE A 107 -7.16 -4.24 -3.81
C PHE A 107 -7.62 -2.96 -3.10
N LEU A 108 -6.68 -2.15 -2.61
CA LEU A 108 -6.98 -0.87 -1.96
C LEU A 108 -7.36 0.23 -2.96
N LYS A 109 -7.46 -0.07 -4.27
CA LYS A 109 -7.78 0.91 -5.33
C LYS A 109 -6.92 2.18 -5.28
N VAL A 110 -5.71 2.06 -4.74
CA VAL A 110 -4.75 3.17 -4.71
C VAL A 110 -4.20 3.30 -6.12
N ARG A 111 -4.43 4.44 -6.75
CA ARG A 111 -3.84 4.69 -8.07
C ARG A 111 -2.34 4.78 -7.91
N SER A 112 -1.61 3.80 -8.41
CA SER A 112 -0.16 3.96 -8.55
C SER A 112 0.15 5.06 -9.55
N PRO A 113 1.24 5.83 -9.37
CA PRO A 113 1.71 6.79 -10.38
C PRO A 113 1.92 6.15 -11.76
N CYS A 114 2.28 4.85 -11.82
CA CYS A 114 2.43 4.10 -13.06
C CYS A 114 1.12 3.76 -13.77
N ASP A 115 -0.03 3.92 -13.10
CA ASP A 115 -1.37 3.78 -13.71
C ASP A 115 -1.81 5.07 -14.45
N TYR A 116 -0.95 6.09 -14.49
CA TYR A 116 -1.10 7.23 -15.40
C TYR A 116 -0.79 6.82 -16.85
N LYS A 117 -1.49 5.82 -17.39
CA LYS A 117 -1.62 5.72 -18.85
C LYS A 117 -2.57 6.82 -19.30
N ARG A 118 -1.96 7.86 -19.87
CA ARG A 118 -2.60 9.02 -20.52
C ARG A 118 -3.88 8.60 -21.26
N PRO A 119 -4.98 9.34 -21.12
CA PRO A 119 -6.12 9.15 -21.99
C PRO A 119 -5.72 9.57 -23.42
N GLY A 120 -5.78 8.63 -24.35
CA GLY A 120 -5.86 8.88 -25.79
C GLY A 120 -4.52 9.12 -26.52
N ARG A 121 -4.08 8.11 -27.27
CA ARG A 121 -3.71 8.26 -28.70
C ARG A 121 -3.60 6.88 -29.34
N GLY A 122 -4.46 6.61 -30.31
CA GLY A 122 -4.27 5.51 -31.24
C GLY A 122 -2.99 5.74 -32.06
N GLY A 123 -2.30 4.66 -32.41
CA GLY A 123 -1.13 4.71 -33.27
C GLY A 123 -0.31 3.42 -33.20
N ARG A 124 -0.35 2.65 -34.29
CA ARG A 124 0.51 1.49 -34.57
C ARG A 124 1.99 1.88 -34.49
N GLY A 125 2.84 0.98 -33.97
CA GLY A 125 4.29 1.12 -34.03
C GLY A 125 5.00 -0.05 -33.38
N THR A 126 5.77 -0.76 -34.20
CA THR A 126 6.62 -1.92 -33.92
C THR A 126 7.81 -1.60 -33.02
N GLY A 127 8.35 -2.64 -32.37
CA GLY A 127 9.80 -2.74 -32.13
C GLY A 127 10.30 -2.50 -30.70
N ASP A 128 10.88 -3.57 -30.18
CA ASP A 128 12.16 -3.60 -29.44
C ASP A 128 12.17 -3.90 -27.93
N HIS A 129 12.85 -5.01 -27.65
CA HIS A 129 13.49 -5.41 -26.42
C HIS A 129 14.33 -4.28 -25.83
N LEU A 130 14.24 -4.09 -24.51
CA LEU A 130 15.31 -4.19 -23.51
C LEU A 130 14.95 -3.32 -22.29
N GLY A 131 15.24 -3.80 -21.08
CA GLY A 131 15.33 -2.95 -19.90
C GLY A 131 14.33 -3.28 -18.80
N GLN A 132 14.64 -4.31 -18.03
CA GLN A 132 14.27 -4.33 -16.62
C GLN A 132 14.95 -3.13 -15.94
N SER A 133 14.24 -2.02 -15.79
CA SER A 133 14.60 -0.96 -14.83
C SER A 133 13.35 -0.16 -14.48
N GLY A 134 13.01 -0.15 -13.19
CA GLY A 134 11.80 0.51 -12.71
C GLY A 134 11.46 0.24 -11.25
N GLN A 135 12.44 -0.15 -10.43
CA GLN A 135 12.40 0.18 -9.01
C GLN A 135 12.89 1.63 -8.89
N SER A 136 12.06 2.58 -9.32
CA SER A 136 12.36 4.00 -9.18
C SER A 136 11.37 4.67 -8.24
N LEU A 137 11.97 5.26 -7.22
CA LEU A 137 11.48 6.33 -6.38
C LEU A 137 10.39 5.99 -5.34
N TRP A 138 10.91 5.53 -4.21
CA TRP A 138 10.66 6.17 -2.93
C TRP A 138 10.83 7.70 -3.00
N SER A 139 10.06 8.42 -2.18
CA SER A 139 10.05 9.88 -1.96
C SER A 139 9.19 10.71 -2.91
N GLN A 140 7.95 10.95 -2.49
CA GLN A 140 7.34 12.29 -2.52
C GLN A 140 6.86 12.63 -1.11
N LEU A 141 7.84 12.88 -0.24
CA LEU A 141 7.88 14.15 0.49
C LEU A 141 8.35 15.21 -0.51
#